data_AF-A0A804MIH6-F1
#
_entry.id   AF-A0A804MIH6-F1
#
_cell.length_a   1.000
_cell.length_b   1.000
_cell.length_c   1.000
_cell.angle_alpha   90.00
_cell.angle_beta   90.00
_cell.angle_gamma   90.00
#
_symmetry.space_group_name_H-M   'P 1'
#
loop_
_entity.id
_entity.type
_entity.pdbx_description
1 polymer ?
#
loop_
_entity_poly.entity_id
_entity_poly.type
_entity_poly.pdbx_seq_one_letter_code
_entity_poly.pdbx_strand_id
1 'polypeptide(L)'
;MHNGGPDEALDHTYFAWGVHISLLYLNRFAELLIHKPGEGFLLCLLATLLAPLRWLFSKFAESYYAIPMKKFGMVPDHSLFQALATCLVAILPKGFYERLDERSIVLKRSKTFSFSREGVVVDGEVLSSLVKSDVVIYATGFRGDLKIMDMFTSEYFRSVAVGSACTTVPLYRECINPRIPQLAVLGYSESIASLHTSEIQSKWLAHFMDGGFRLPSVAAMQKDVLEWEKWMRRYAGGRYLRWSCIGVLHIWYNDQLCLDMGCDPRRKKSFLEELFGVYGPGDYADLHPAPRKTRSTLCLNKVTRSKAEGKDTEDLTFY
;
A
#
# COMPACT_ATOMS: atom_id res chain seq x y z
N MET A 1 -0.79 -38.97 12.05
CA MET A 1 -1.56 -38.45 10.90
C MET A 1 -2.27 -37.18 11.35
N HIS A 2 -1.70 -36.01 11.09
CA HIS A 2 -2.41 -34.73 11.21
C HIS A 2 -2.02 -33.94 9.96
N ASN A 3 -2.84 -34.05 8.93
CA ASN A 3 -2.75 -33.25 7.72
C ASN A 3 -3.31 -31.86 8.05
N GLY A 4 -2.56 -31.07 8.82
CA GLY A 4 -2.87 -29.65 9.01
C GLY A 4 -2.57 -28.93 7.71
N GLY A 5 -3.62 -28.62 6.96
CA GLY A 5 -3.55 -27.91 5.68
C GLY A 5 -2.88 -26.54 5.82
N PRO A 6 -2.56 -25.88 4.69
CA PRO A 6 -1.93 -24.56 4.69
C PRO A 6 -2.73 -23.51 5.49
N ASP A 7 -4.05 -23.69 5.63
CA ASP A 7 -4.93 -22.76 6.33
C ASP A 7 -4.71 -22.69 7.85
N GLU A 8 -4.43 -23.82 8.53
CA GLU A 8 -4.17 -23.82 9.98
C GLU A 8 -2.87 -23.07 10.34
N ALA A 9 -1.91 -23.04 9.42
CA ALA A 9 -0.62 -22.38 9.64
C ALA A 9 -0.70 -20.86 9.52
N LEU A 10 -1.56 -20.37 8.62
CA LEU A 10 -1.88 -18.95 8.51
C LEU A 10 -2.65 -18.48 9.76
N ASP A 11 -3.49 -19.36 10.33
CA ASP A 11 -4.45 -19.01 11.36
C ASP A 11 -3.80 -18.36 12.58
N HIS A 12 -2.80 -18.97 13.22
CA HIS A 12 -2.21 -18.39 14.44
C HIS A 12 -1.47 -17.06 14.24
N THR A 13 -1.02 -16.75 13.01
CA THR A 13 -0.28 -15.51 12.76
C THR A 13 -1.20 -14.29 12.83
N TYR A 14 -2.48 -14.45 12.46
CA TYR A 14 -3.44 -13.35 12.42
C TYR A 14 -4.23 -13.16 13.71
N PHE A 15 -3.99 -13.96 14.76
CA PHE A 15 -4.70 -13.83 16.02
C PHE A 15 -3.79 -13.28 17.11
N ALA A 16 -4.35 -12.40 17.93
CA ALA A 16 -3.79 -12.03 19.22
C ALA A 16 -4.83 -12.26 20.30
N TRP A 17 -4.50 -13.06 21.31
CA TRP A 17 -5.41 -13.40 22.41
C TRP A 17 -6.80 -13.90 21.94
N GLY A 18 -6.83 -14.72 20.89
CA GLY A 18 -8.07 -15.26 20.33
C GLY A 18 -8.89 -14.27 19.46
N VAL A 19 -8.39 -13.05 19.25
CA VAL A 19 -9.02 -12.07 18.36
C VAL A 19 -8.23 -11.97 17.06
N HIS A 20 -8.91 -12.16 15.93
CA HIS A 20 -8.32 -11.96 14.62
C HIS A 20 -8.01 -10.47 14.40
N ILE A 21 -6.76 -10.13 14.06
CA ILE A 21 -6.24 -8.77 13.93
C ILE A 21 -6.97 -7.96 12.85
N SER A 22 -7.54 -8.61 11.84
CA SER A 22 -8.38 -7.91 10.85
C SER A 22 -9.59 -7.19 11.46
N LEU A 23 -10.14 -7.69 12.58
CA LEU A 23 -11.23 -7.03 13.31
C LEU A 23 -10.78 -5.73 13.99
N LEU A 24 -9.47 -5.54 14.18
CA LEU A 24 -8.91 -4.34 14.82
C LEU A 24 -8.45 -3.29 13.81
N TYR A 25 -8.13 -3.68 12.56
CA TYR A 25 -7.50 -2.79 11.59
C TYR A 25 -8.11 -2.78 10.19
N LEU A 26 -8.87 -3.81 9.79
CA LEU A 26 -9.36 -3.95 8.42
C LEU A 26 -10.85 -3.69 8.31
N ASN A 27 -11.35 -2.68 9.02
CA ASN A 27 -12.72 -2.22 8.92
C ASN A 27 -12.77 -0.70 8.99
N ARG A 28 -13.88 -0.11 8.53
CA ARG A 28 -14.01 1.35 8.47
C ARG A 28 -13.96 2.00 9.85
N PHE A 29 -14.44 1.32 10.89
CA PHE A 29 -14.35 1.81 12.27
C PHE A 29 -12.90 1.98 12.70
N ALA A 30 -12.02 1.01 12.40
CA ALA A 30 -10.61 1.11 12.68
C ALA A 30 -9.95 2.30 11.97
N GLU A 31 -10.39 2.61 10.74
CA GLU A 31 -9.90 3.80 10.04
C GLU A 31 -10.39 5.09 10.69
N LEU A 32 -11.53 5.15 11.40
CA LEU A 32 -11.93 6.34 12.17
C LEU A 32 -10.94 6.68 13.29
N LEU A 33 -10.14 5.70 13.72
CA LEU A 33 -9.07 5.88 14.70
C LEU A 33 -7.83 6.57 14.09
N ILE A 34 -7.79 6.78 12.77
CA ILE A 34 -6.63 7.21 12.00
C ILE A 34 -6.99 8.47 11.23
N HIS A 35 -6.17 9.51 11.42
CA HIS A 35 -6.23 10.73 10.64
C HIS A 35 -6.06 10.40 9.16
N LYS A 36 -6.92 10.93 8.28
CA LYS A 36 -6.80 10.74 6.84
C LYS A 36 -6.12 11.94 6.17
N PRO A 37 -5.40 11.73 5.05
CA PRO A 37 -4.90 12.83 4.22
C PRO A 37 -6.04 13.79 3.82
N GLY A 38 -5.83 15.10 4.03
CA GLY A 38 -6.79 16.13 3.64
C GLY A 38 -8.14 16.09 4.36
N GLU A 39 -8.24 15.40 5.50
CA GLU A 39 -9.50 15.28 6.24
C GLU A 39 -10.01 16.62 6.81
N GLY A 40 -11.33 16.72 6.96
CA GLY A 40 -11.97 17.86 7.60
C GLY A 40 -11.81 17.88 9.12
N PHE A 41 -12.13 19.02 9.73
CA PHE A 41 -11.98 19.25 11.18
C PHE A 41 -12.67 18.19 12.06
N LEU A 42 -13.90 17.79 11.73
CA LEU A 42 -14.66 16.82 12.52
C LEU A 42 -14.01 15.42 12.52
N LEU A 43 -13.51 14.97 11.37
CA LEU A 43 -12.81 13.69 11.28
C LEU A 43 -11.46 13.73 12.01
N CYS A 44 -10.75 14.86 11.90
CA CYS A 44 -9.52 15.08 12.66
C CYS A 44 -9.76 15.06 14.17
N LEU A 45 -10.81 15.72 14.65
CA LEU A 45 -11.20 15.71 16.05
C LEU A 45 -11.56 14.28 16.50
N LEU A 46 -12.35 13.57 15.71
CA LEU A 46 -12.74 12.19 16.01
C LEU A 46 -11.53 11.26 16.12
N ALA A 47 -10.61 11.30 15.15
CA ALA A 47 -9.38 10.50 15.17
C ALA A 47 -8.48 10.84 16.36
N THR A 48 -8.48 12.11 16.79
CA THR A 48 -7.75 12.57 17.99
C THR A 48 -8.38 11.99 19.27
N LEU A 49 -9.71 12.07 19.41
CA LEU A 49 -10.44 11.55 20.56
C LEU A 49 -10.33 10.02 20.66
N LEU A 50 -10.28 9.33 19.51
CA LEU A 50 -10.15 7.88 19.44
C LEU A 50 -8.69 7.38 19.47
N ALA A 51 -7.69 8.27 19.55
CA ALA A 51 -6.28 7.89 19.60
C ALA A 51 -5.91 6.93 20.77
N PRO A 52 -6.48 7.07 21.99
CA PRO A 52 -6.26 6.10 23.06
C PRO A 52 -6.76 4.69 22.71
N LEU A 53 -7.87 4.60 21.97
CA LEU A 53 -8.42 3.31 21.52
C LEU A 53 -7.50 2.65 20.48
N ARG A 54 -6.95 3.42 19.53
CA ARG A 54 -5.91 2.93 18.62
C ARG A 54 -4.70 2.39 19.38
N TRP A 55 -4.23 3.13 20.38
CA TRP A 55 -3.10 2.71 21.20
C TRP A 55 -3.42 1.41 21.94
N LEU A 56 -4.63 1.28 22.49
CA LEU A 56 -5.10 0.06 23.15
C LEU A 56 -5.10 -1.13 22.19
N PHE A 57 -5.63 -0.99 20.97
CA PHE A 57 -5.60 -2.06 19.95
C PHE A 57 -4.17 -2.49 19.61
N SER A 58 -3.26 -1.52 19.48
CA SER A 58 -1.85 -1.81 19.25
C SER A 58 -1.25 -2.60 20.40
N LYS A 59 -1.45 -2.16 21.66
CA LYS A 59 -0.84 -2.81 22.82
C LYS A 59 -1.46 -4.15 23.17
N PHE A 60 -2.76 -4.31 22.95
CA PHE A 60 -3.43 -5.60 23.06
C PHE A 60 -2.76 -6.64 22.16
N ALA A 61 -2.63 -6.36 20.87
CA ALA A 61 -2.03 -7.28 19.92
C ALA A 61 -0.51 -7.45 20.12
N GLU A 62 0.20 -6.35 20.38
CA GLU A 62 1.65 -6.37 20.66
C GLU A 62 1.98 -7.22 21.88
N SER A 63 1.15 -7.21 22.93
CA SER A 63 1.37 -8.02 24.13
C SER A 63 1.38 -9.52 23.86
N TYR A 64 0.62 -9.99 22.87
CA TYR A 64 0.62 -11.38 22.43
C TYR A 64 1.85 -11.70 21.58
N TYR A 65 2.06 -10.95 20.49
CA TYR A 65 3.16 -11.20 19.56
C TYR A 65 4.55 -11.02 20.19
N ALA A 66 4.66 -10.17 21.21
CA ALA A 66 5.90 -9.97 21.93
C ALA A 66 6.32 -11.19 22.78
N ILE A 67 5.42 -12.12 23.14
CA ILE A 67 5.76 -13.27 23.99
C ILE A 67 6.88 -14.12 23.39
N PRO A 68 6.73 -14.71 22.18
CA PRO A 68 7.81 -15.50 21.59
C PRO A 68 8.98 -14.60 21.16
N MET A 69 8.73 -13.37 20.72
CA MET A 69 9.82 -12.45 20.35
C MET A 69 10.72 -12.10 21.54
N LYS A 70 10.18 -11.94 22.76
CA LYS A 70 10.97 -11.69 23.98
C LYS A 70 11.87 -12.86 24.32
N LYS A 71 11.38 -14.10 24.18
CA LYS A 71 12.17 -15.32 24.40
C LYS A 71 13.47 -15.33 23.58
N PHE A 72 13.43 -14.82 22.36
CA PHE A 72 14.57 -14.77 21.45
C PHE A 72 15.25 -13.38 21.37
N GLY A 73 14.90 -12.43 22.24
CA GLY A 73 15.49 -11.08 22.21
C GLY A 73 15.19 -10.29 20.93
N MET A 74 14.05 -10.58 20.28
CA MET A 74 13.69 -10.11 18.94
C MET A 74 12.51 -9.13 18.88
N VAL A 75 12.09 -8.57 20.02
CA VAL A 75 11.05 -7.52 20.04
C VAL A 75 11.53 -6.28 19.28
N PRO A 76 10.80 -5.80 18.26
CA PRO A 76 11.18 -4.58 17.54
C PRO A 76 11.12 -3.32 18.42
N ASP A 77 11.90 -2.31 18.07
CA ASP A 77 11.89 -1.02 18.78
C ASP A 77 10.65 -0.16 18.44
N HIS A 78 9.96 -0.49 17.35
CA HIS A 78 8.74 0.19 16.91
C HIS A 78 7.49 -0.55 17.41
N SER A 79 6.37 0.17 17.51
CA SER A 79 5.08 -0.44 17.90
C SER A 79 4.48 -1.28 16.78
N LEU A 80 3.58 -2.20 17.14
CA LEU A 80 2.84 -2.97 16.13
C LEU A 80 2.06 -2.06 15.17
N PHE A 81 1.42 -1.00 15.68
CA PHE A 81 0.71 -0.05 14.81
C PHE A 81 1.65 0.63 13.81
N GLN A 82 2.85 1.03 14.24
CA GLN A 82 3.84 1.59 13.31
C GLN A 82 4.25 0.54 12.27
N ALA A 83 4.46 -0.72 12.67
CA ALA A 83 4.77 -1.81 11.76
C ALA A 83 3.66 -2.01 10.71
N LEU A 84 2.40 -1.99 11.12
CA LEU A 84 1.23 -2.10 10.23
C LEU A 84 1.14 -0.89 9.29
N ALA A 85 1.34 0.33 9.80
CA ALA A 85 1.32 1.56 9.02
C ALA A 85 2.47 1.65 7.99
N THR A 86 3.52 0.85 8.16
CA THR A 86 4.70 0.79 7.29
C THR A 86 4.85 -0.52 6.54
N CYS A 87 3.89 -1.44 6.68
CA CYS A 87 3.92 -2.76 6.08
C CYS A 87 5.21 -3.55 6.46
N LEU A 88 5.77 -3.29 7.65
CA LEU A 88 6.93 -4.02 8.21
C LEU A 88 6.56 -5.39 8.81
N VAL A 89 5.27 -5.72 8.84
CA VAL A 89 4.78 -7.00 9.32
C VAL A 89 4.97 -8.07 8.25
N ALA A 90 5.38 -9.26 8.67
CA ALA A 90 5.54 -10.41 7.81
C ALA A 90 4.80 -11.62 8.41
N ILE A 91 4.38 -12.52 7.53
CA ILE A 91 3.76 -13.79 7.95
C ILE A 91 4.87 -14.76 8.34
N LEU A 92 4.74 -15.39 9.50
CA LEU A 92 5.70 -16.39 9.95
C LEU A 92 5.44 -17.73 9.25
N PRO A 93 6.48 -18.42 8.75
CA PRO A 93 6.30 -19.75 8.21
C PRO A 93 5.94 -20.75 9.31
N LYS A 94 5.20 -21.81 8.96
CA LYS A 94 4.85 -22.89 9.89
C LYS A 94 6.10 -23.47 10.55
N GLY A 95 6.07 -23.63 11.87
CA GLY A 95 7.20 -24.22 12.59
C GLY A 95 8.35 -23.24 12.86
N PHE A 96 8.16 -21.92 12.69
CA PHE A 96 9.25 -20.96 12.81
C PHE A 96 9.86 -20.95 14.22
N TYR A 97 9.03 -20.90 15.27
CA TYR A 97 9.52 -20.85 16.65
C TYR A 97 10.05 -22.19 17.15
N GLU A 98 9.49 -23.29 16.67
CA GLU A 98 9.96 -24.66 16.92
C GLU A 98 11.38 -24.83 16.38
N ARG A 99 11.65 -24.33 15.16
CA ARG A 99 13.00 -24.35 14.57
C ARG A 99 14.00 -23.45 15.31
N LEU A 100 13.53 -22.36 15.91
CA LEU A 100 14.36 -21.52 16.79
C LEU A 100 14.70 -22.26 18.08
N ASP A 101 13.74 -22.98 18.66
CA ASP A 101 13.95 -23.79 19.87
C ASP A 101 14.89 -24.97 19.63
N GLU A 102 14.75 -25.64 18.48
CA GLU A 102 15.66 -26.69 18.00
C GLU A 102 17.04 -26.16 17.57
N ARG A 103 17.21 -24.83 17.51
CA ARG A 103 18.42 -24.14 17.02
C ARG A 103 18.78 -24.45 15.57
N SER A 104 17.84 -24.94 14.77
CA SER A 104 18.01 -25.07 13.32
C SER A 104 17.94 -23.69 12.62
N ILE A 105 17.32 -22.70 13.28
CA ILE A 105 17.44 -21.29 12.95
C ILE A 105 18.13 -20.59 14.12
N VAL A 106 19.19 -19.82 13.84
CA VAL A 106 19.88 -18.99 14.84
C VAL A 106 19.72 -17.54 14.44
N LEU A 107 19.09 -16.76 15.32
CA LEU A 107 18.86 -15.34 15.10
C LEU A 107 19.98 -14.52 15.72
N LYS A 108 20.58 -13.63 14.94
CA LYS A 108 21.62 -12.71 15.40
C LYS A 108 21.31 -11.29 14.93
N ARG A 109 21.16 -10.37 15.89
CA ARG A 109 21.06 -8.93 15.58
C ARG A 109 22.44 -8.40 15.33
N SER A 110 22.62 -7.69 14.22
CA SER A 110 23.89 -7.06 13.88
C SER A 110 23.66 -5.83 13.04
N LYS A 111 24.57 -4.86 13.17
CA LYS A 111 24.56 -3.64 12.34
C LYS A 111 25.44 -3.79 11.10
N THR A 112 26.42 -4.69 11.13
CA THR A 112 27.42 -4.85 10.07
C THR A 112 27.86 -6.30 9.97
N PHE A 113 28.13 -6.73 8.75
CA PHE A 113 28.71 -8.03 8.49
C PHE A 113 29.76 -7.92 7.38
N SER A 114 30.70 -8.85 7.37
CA SER A 114 31.71 -8.99 6.33
C SER A 114 31.86 -10.46 5.96
N PHE A 115 32.51 -10.71 4.83
CA PHE A 115 32.74 -12.06 4.32
C PHE A 115 34.15 -12.53 4.62
N SER A 116 34.27 -13.82 4.89
CA SER A 116 35.53 -14.55 4.97
C SER A 116 35.45 -15.76 4.04
N ARG A 117 36.59 -16.42 3.80
CA ARG A 117 36.61 -17.68 3.04
C ARG A 117 35.77 -18.79 3.68
N GLU A 118 35.54 -18.73 5.00
CA GLU A 118 34.83 -19.76 5.74
C GLU A 118 33.35 -19.43 5.99
N GLY A 119 32.90 -18.22 5.67
CA GLY A 119 31.53 -17.78 5.93
C GLY A 119 31.42 -16.28 6.23
N VAL A 120 30.53 -15.92 7.16
CA VAL A 120 30.17 -14.52 7.46
C VAL A 120 30.65 -14.12 8.85
N VAL A 121 31.37 -13.01 8.94
CA VAL A 121 31.80 -12.38 10.20
C VAL A 121 30.78 -11.31 10.57
N VAL A 122 30.26 -11.36 11.79
CA VAL A 122 29.13 -10.51 12.23
C VAL A 122 29.60 -9.60 13.36
N ASP A 123 29.33 -8.29 13.28
CA ASP A 123 29.79 -7.28 14.25
C ASP A 123 31.31 -7.08 14.33
N GLY A 124 32.05 -7.36 13.25
CA GLY A 124 33.48 -7.06 13.15
C GLY A 124 34.44 -8.22 13.52
N GLU A 125 35.73 -7.98 13.26
CA GLU A 125 36.80 -8.94 12.94
C GLU A 125 37.19 -10.00 13.99
N VAL A 126 36.49 -10.11 15.12
CA VAL A 126 36.84 -11.17 16.08
C VAL A 126 36.38 -12.51 15.48
N LEU A 127 37.31 -13.44 15.27
CA LEU A 127 37.03 -14.78 14.73
C LEU A 127 35.92 -15.53 15.49
N SER A 128 35.67 -15.17 16.76
CA SER A 128 34.54 -15.69 17.56
C SER A 128 33.17 -15.28 17.02
N SER A 129 33.08 -14.31 16.12
CA SER A 129 31.86 -13.85 15.48
C SER A 129 31.60 -14.50 14.11
N LEU A 130 32.54 -15.34 13.63
CA LEU A 130 32.45 -16.08 12.38
C LEU A 130 31.33 -17.12 12.43
N VAL A 131 30.36 -16.97 11.54
CA VAL A 131 29.34 -17.95 11.21
C VAL A 131 29.83 -18.71 9.98
N LYS A 132 30.23 -19.96 10.17
CA LYS A 132 30.65 -20.82 9.06
C LYS A 132 29.46 -21.11 8.16
N SER A 133 29.63 -20.90 6.86
CA SER A 133 28.55 -21.00 5.88
C SER A 133 29.07 -21.47 4.53
N ASP A 134 28.42 -22.47 3.94
CA ASP A 134 28.69 -22.91 2.55
C ASP A 134 28.00 -22.00 1.53
N VAL A 135 26.84 -21.45 1.89
CA VAL A 135 26.02 -20.57 1.05
C VAL A 135 25.56 -19.37 1.85
N VAL A 136 25.63 -18.18 1.23
CA VAL A 136 25.08 -16.95 1.80
C VAL A 136 24.05 -16.37 0.84
N ILE A 137 22.83 -16.19 1.32
CA ILE A 137 21.71 -15.62 0.55
C ILE A 137 21.48 -14.18 0.99
N TYR A 138 21.51 -13.24 0.04
CA TYR A 138 21.22 -11.83 0.29
C TYR A 138 19.71 -11.59 0.28
N ALA A 139 19.13 -11.38 1.46
CA ALA A 139 17.72 -11.01 1.65
C ALA A 139 17.59 -9.60 2.27
N THR A 140 18.36 -8.63 1.77
CA THR A 140 18.55 -7.29 2.37
C THR A 140 17.53 -6.24 1.90
N GLY A 141 16.38 -6.67 1.37
CA GLY A 141 15.35 -5.78 0.84
C GLY A 141 15.67 -5.22 -0.56
N PHE A 142 14.82 -4.30 -1.03
CA PHE A 142 14.87 -3.73 -2.37
C PHE A 142 14.79 -2.20 -2.34
N ARG A 143 15.56 -1.52 -3.20
CA ARG A 143 15.58 -0.04 -3.32
C ARG A 143 14.78 0.40 -4.54
N GLY A 144 13.46 0.27 -4.45
CA GLY A 144 12.55 0.57 -5.55
C GLY A 144 12.61 2.02 -6.03
N ASP A 145 12.88 2.95 -5.10
CA ASP A 145 13.09 4.37 -5.40
C ASP A 145 14.30 4.58 -6.31
N LEU A 146 15.45 3.97 -6.00
CA LEU A 146 16.62 4.04 -6.87
C LEU A 146 16.34 3.46 -8.26
N LYS A 147 15.64 2.32 -8.33
CA LYS A 147 15.28 1.73 -9.63
C LYS A 147 14.41 2.67 -10.46
N ILE A 148 13.42 3.33 -9.86
CA ILE A 148 12.59 4.32 -10.55
C ILE A 148 13.45 5.49 -11.03
N MET A 149 14.36 5.99 -10.19
CA MET A 149 15.29 7.06 -10.58
C MET A 149 16.18 6.63 -11.75
N ASP A 150 16.70 5.41 -11.73
CA ASP A 150 17.63 4.88 -12.73
C ASP A 150 16.98 4.53 -14.08
N MET A 151 15.66 4.50 -14.16
CA MET A 151 14.94 4.39 -15.44
C MET A 151 15.09 5.64 -16.31
N PHE A 152 15.44 6.79 -15.72
CA PHE A 152 15.56 8.05 -16.44
C PHE A 152 17.02 8.38 -16.78
N THR A 153 17.24 8.76 -18.04
CA THR A 153 18.51 9.32 -18.52
C THR A 153 18.62 10.83 -18.23
N SER A 154 17.48 11.54 -18.22
CA SER A 154 17.44 12.97 -17.92
C SER A 154 17.67 13.24 -16.43
N GLU A 155 18.66 14.06 -16.11
CA GLU A 155 18.92 14.52 -14.74
C GLU A 155 17.71 15.21 -14.09
N TYR A 156 16.96 15.98 -14.89
CA TYR A 156 15.72 16.61 -14.41
C TYR A 156 14.73 15.54 -13.93
N PHE A 157 14.42 14.55 -14.75
CA PHE A 157 13.47 13.51 -14.37
C PHE A 157 13.99 12.65 -13.22
N ARG A 158 15.30 12.33 -13.17
CA ARG A 158 15.92 11.68 -12.01
C ARG A 158 15.66 12.46 -10.72
N SER A 159 15.82 13.79 -10.76
CA SER A 159 15.66 14.66 -9.58
C SER A 159 14.21 14.74 -9.07
N VAL A 160 13.21 14.65 -9.95
CA VAL A 160 11.79 14.77 -9.58
C VAL A 160 11.08 13.43 -9.42
N ALA A 161 11.64 12.33 -9.94
CA ALA A 161 11.03 11.00 -9.93
C ALA A 161 10.73 10.51 -8.51
N VAL A 162 11.69 10.70 -7.60
CA VAL A 162 11.60 10.22 -6.22
C VAL A 162 11.63 11.33 -5.17
N GLY A 163 12.09 12.52 -5.49
CA GLY A 163 12.25 13.60 -4.50
C GLY A 163 13.40 13.31 -3.50
N SER A 164 13.33 13.94 -2.33
CA SER A 164 14.39 13.87 -1.30
C SER A 164 14.28 12.59 -0.45
N ALA A 165 15.39 12.06 0.04
CA ALA A 165 15.38 10.93 0.99
C ALA A 165 14.52 11.17 2.24
N CYS A 166 14.24 12.43 2.58
CA CYS A 166 13.41 12.83 3.71
C CYS A 166 11.92 12.98 3.38
N THR A 167 11.47 12.75 2.14
CA THR A 167 10.05 12.87 1.72
C THR A 167 9.46 11.50 1.35
N THR A 168 8.18 11.41 1.06
CA THR A 168 7.64 10.25 0.30
C THR A 168 7.97 10.37 -1.18
N VAL A 169 7.91 9.26 -1.92
CA VAL A 169 7.97 9.33 -3.39
C VAL A 169 6.70 10.03 -3.89
N PRO A 170 6.81 11.05 -4.76
CA PRO A 170 5.70 11.93 -5.04
C PRO A 170 4.73 11.34 -6.08
N LEU A 171 4.01 10.28 -5.70
CA LEU A 171 3.01 9.62 -6.54
C LEU A 171 1.60 9.98 -6.07
N TYR A 172 0.88 10.76 -6.89
CA TYR A 172 -0.55 10.95 -6.73
C TYR A 172 -1.28 9.61 -6.87
N ARG A 173 -2.16 9.33 -5.89
CA ARG A 173 -2.83 8.03 -5.74
C ARG A 173 -1.86 6.84 -5.71
N GLU A 174 -0.60 7.06 -5.33
CA GLU A 174 0.46 6.05 -5.40
C GLU A 174 0.70 5.47 -6.81
N CYS A 175 0.30 6.21 -7.86
CA CYS A 175 0.41 5.77 -9.25
C CYS A 175 1.11 6.78 -10.18
N ILE A 176 0.81 8.09 -10.06
CA ILE A 176 1.22 9.08 -11.07
C ILE A 176 2.13 10.14 -10.44
N ASN A 177 3.31 10.36 -11.02
CA ASN A 177 4.14 11.49 -10.62
C ASN A 177 3.61 12.79 -11.28
N PRO A 178 3.22 13.83 -10.51
CA PRO A 178 2.61 15.04 -11.06
C PRO A 178 3.50 15.83 -12.04
N ARG A 179 4.82 15.61 -12.01
CA ARG A 179 5.80 16.34 -12.83
C ARG A 179 6.34 15.53 -14.01
N ILE A 180 6.02 14.24 -14.11
CA ILE A 180 6.49 13.38 -15.20
C ILE A 180 5.29 13.04 -16.08
N PRO A 181 5.19 13.61 -17.29
CA PRO A 181 4.07 13.33 -18.19
C PRO A 181 4.14 11.90 -18.72
N GLN A 182 2.97 11.31 -19.00
CA GLN A 182 2.82 10.02 -19.68
C GLN A 182 3.51 8.83 -18.99
N LEU A 183 3.67 8.88 -17.67
CA LEU A 183 4.19 7.77 -16.87
C LEU A 183 3.29 7.48 -15.68
N ALA A 184 2.97 6.19 -15.49
CA ALA A 184 2.40 5.65 -14.27
C ALA A 184 3.32 4.57 -13.71
N VAL A 185 3.48 4.54 -12.40
CA VAL A 185 4.24 3.54 -11.64
C VAL A 185 3.26 2.76 -10.80
N LEU A 186 3.09 1.48 -11.09
CA LEU A 186 2.22 0.59 -10.31
C LEU A 186 3.06 -0.38 -9.48
N GLY A 187 2.54 -0.79 -8.33
CA GLY A 187 3.23 -1.74 -7.44
C GLY A 187 4.43 -1.17 -6.69
N TYR A 188 4.55 0.16 -6.60
CA TYR A 188 5.52 0.81 -5.71
C TYR A 188 5.03 0.86 -4.25
N SER A 189 3.73 1.09 -4.06
CA SER A 189 3.10 1.06 -2.74
C SER A 189 2.78 -0.36 -2.32
N GLU A 190 3.07 -0.65 -1.06
CA GLU A 190 2.76 -1.93 -0.42
C GLU A 190 1.43 -1.87 0.32
N SER A 191 0.80 -3.03 0.46
CA SER A 191 -0.36 -3.22 1.31
C SER A 191 -0.35 -4.61 1.93
N ILE A 192 -1.41 -4.97 2.64
CA ILE A 192 -1.59 -6.32 3.18
C ILE A 192 -1.71 -7.36 2.04
N ALA A 193 -2.17 -6.92 0.87
CA ALA A 193 -2.29 -7.75 -0.32
C ALA A 193 -1.87 -6.93 -1.56
N SER A 194 -0.57 -6.82 -1.81
CA SER A 194 -0.02 -5.95 -2.87
C SER A 194 -0.53 -6.31 -4.27
N LEU A 195 -0.88 -7.59 -4.52
CA LEU A 195 -1.52 -8.01 -5.78
C LEU A 195 -2.88 -7.32 -5.98
N HIS A 196 -3.71 -7.32 -4.94
CA HIS A 196 -5.02 -6.69 -4.96
C HIS A 196 -4.91 -5.16 -5.13
N THR A 197 -3.97 -4.53 -4.43
CA THR A 197 -3.68 -3.10 -4.61
C THR A 197 -3.27 -2.80 -6.06
N SER A 198 -2.38 -3.60 -6.63
CA SER A 198 -1.93 -3.46 -8.02
C SER A 198 -3.08 -3.67 -9.01
N GLU A 199 -4.01 -4.58 -8.73
CA GLU A 199 -5.20 -4.80 -9.56
C GLU A 199 -6.11 -3.56 -9.59
N ILE A 200 -6.47 -3.01 -8.43
CA ILE A 200 -7.34 -1.82 -8.37
C ILE A 200 -6.64 -0.62 -9.00
N GLN A 201 -5.34 -0.42 -8.75
CA GLN A 201 -4.57 0.64 -9.39
C GLN A 201 -4.55 0.48 -10.92
N SER A 202 -4.45 -0.76 -11.41
CA SER A 202 -4.52 -1.06 -12.85
C SER A 202 -5.90 -0.73 -13.44
N LYS A 203 -6.99 -1.08 -12.73
CA LYS A 203 -8.36 -0.71 -13.11
C LYS A 203 -8.54 0.81 -13.15
N TRP A 204 -8.05 1.52 -12.13
CA TRP A 204 -8.08 2.99 -12.05
C TRP A 204 -7.31 3.64 -13.20
N LEU A 205 -6.10 3.15 -13.48
CA LEU A 205 -5.26 3.64 -14.57
C LEU A 205 -5.89 3.39 -15.94
N ALA A 206 -6.42 2.18 -16.18
CA ALA A 206 -7.10 1.85 -17.42
C ALA A 206 -8.33 2.73 -17.64
N HIS A 207 -9.11 2.99 -16.59
CA HIS A 207 -10.27 3.88 -16.67
C HIS A 207 -9.88 5.34 -16.93
N PHE A 208 -8.78 5.82 -16.35
CA PHE A 208 -8.19 7.11 -16.68
C PHE A 208 -7.78 7.20 -18.16
N MET A 209 -7.08 6.18 -18.66
CA MET A 209 -6.58 6.15 -20.05
C MET A 209 -7.71 6.08 -21.09
N ASP A 210 -8.84 5.44 -20.75
CA ASP A 210 -10.08 5.48 -21.55
C ASP A 210 -10.82 6.85 -21.44
N GLY A 211 -10.23 7.79 -20.70
CA GLY A 211 -10.76 9.13 -20.45
C GLY A 211 -11.94 9.14 -19.49
N GLY A 212 -12.18 8.07 -18.73
CA GLY A 212 -13.30 7.91 -17.80
C GLY A 212 -13.42 9.07 -16.79
N PHE A 213 -12.28 9.61 -16.36
CA PHE A 213 -12.17 10.84 -15.58
C PHE A 213 -10.95 11.65 -16.04
N ARG A 214 -10.82 12.87 -15.50
CA ARG A 214 -9.64 13.73 -15.71
C ARG A 214 -8.86 13.81 -14.40
N LEU A 215 -7.54 13.75 -14.50
CA LEU A 215 -6.68 14.05 -13.37
C LEU A 215 -6.84 15.53 -12.96
N PRO A 216 -6.70 15.83 -11.66
CA PRO A 216 -6.69 17.21 -11.20
C PRO A 216 -5.41 17.93 -11.68
N SER A 217 -5.33 19.24 -11.45
CA SER A 217 -4.14 20.02 -11.82
C SER A 217 -2.88 19.50 -11.10
N VAL A 218 -1.71 19.76 -11.69
CA VAL A 218 -0.41 19.39 -11.08
C VAL A 218 -0.29 19.91 -9.65
N ALA A 219 -0.73 21.16 -9.40
CA ALA A 219 -0.71 21.75 -8.06
C ALA A 219 -1.61 21.00 -7.06
N ALA A 220 -2.80 20.56 -7.50
CA ALA A 220 -3.71 19.78 -6.67
C ALA A 220 -3.16 18.38 -6.38
N MET A 221 -2.58 17.71 -7.38
CA MET A 221 -1.92 16.42 -7.18
C MET A 221 -0.73 16.53 -6.21
N GLN A 222 0.08 17.58 -6.31
CA GLN A 222 1.19 17.82 -5.38
C GLN A 222 0.70 18.09 -3.96
N LYS A 223 -0.42 18.81 -3.80
CA LYS A 223 -1.04 19.03 -2.49
C LYS A 223 -1.48 17.70 -1.86
N ASP A 224 -2.13 16.83 -2.64
CA ASP A 224 -2.55 15.49 -2.20
C ASP A 224 -1.36 14.65 -1.73
N VAL A 225 -0.27 14.63 -2.52
CA VAL A 225 1.01 13.98 -2.15
C VAL A 225 1.57 14.52 -0.83
N LEU A 226 1.51 15.83 -0.59
CA LEU A 226 1.97 16.42 0.66
C LEU A 226 1.07 16.05 1.85
N GLU A 227 -0.24 15.93 1.65
CA GLU A 227 -1.15 15.43 2.69
C GLU A 227 -0.87 13.97 3.01
N TRP A 228 -0.57 13.14 2.00
CA TRP A 228 -0.10 11.77 2.19
C TRP A 228 1.23 11.71 2.96
N GLU A 229 2.19 12.58 2.63
CA GLU A 229 3.46 12.65 3.36
C GLU A 229 3.24 13.02 4.84
N LYS A 230 2.39 14.01 5.14
CA LYS A 230 2.06 14.38 6.52
C LYS A 230 1.49 13.19 7.30
N TRP A 231 0.61 12.43 6.65
CA TRP A 231 0.04 11.21 7.21
C TRP A 231 1.13 10.16 7.49
N MET A 232 2.00 9.87 6.52
CA MET A 232 3.12 8.95 6.69
C MET A 232 4.04 9.41 7.84
N ARG A 233 4.42 10.68 7.90
CA ARG A 233 5.26 11.21 8.99
C ARG A 233 4.63 10.99 10.37
N ARG A 234 3.31 11.13 10.48
CA ARG A 234 2.56 10.95 11.73
C ARG A 234 2.58 9.50 12.22
N TYR A 235 2.53 8.52 11.33
CA TYR A 235 2.32 7.12 11.69
C TYR A 235 3.49 6.18 11.38
N ALA A 236 4.15 6.37 10.25
CA ALA A 236 5.39 5.68 9.90
C ALA A 236 6.61 6.30 10.60
N GLY A 237 6.55 7.58 10.97
CA GLY A 237 7.72 8.34 11.41
C GLY A 237 8.66 8.68 10.25
N GLY A 238 9.79 9.32 10.55
CA GLY A 238 10.72 9.80 9.51
C GLY A 238 11.55 8.73 8.80
N ARG A 239 11.69 7.53 9.39
CA ARG A 239 12.61 6.48 8.90
C ARG A 239 12.09 5.69 7.70
N TYR A 240 10.78 5.59 7.53
CA TYR A 240 10.14 4.69 6.56
C TYR A 240 9.34 5.42 5.48
N LEU A 241 9.61 6.72 5.25
CA LEU A 241 8.88 7.53 4.25
C LEU A 241 9.05 7.01 2.81
N ARG A 242 10.13 6.28 2.55
CA ARG A 242 10.43 5.64 1.26
C ARG A 242 9.74 4.29 1.08
N TRP A 243 9.11 3.76 2.12
CA TRP A 243 8.33 2.52 2.07
C TRP A 243 6.87 2.94 2.08
N SER A 244 6.36 3.29 0.89
CA SER A 244 4.97 3.71 0.76
C SER A 244 4.06 2.54 1.10
N CYS A 245 3.28 2.66 2.16
CA CYS A 245 2.38 1.62 2.64
C CYS A 245 0.98 2.20 2.81
N ILE A 246 -0.01 1.56 2.19
CA ILE A 246 -1.41 1.96 2.32
C ILE A 246 -2.18 1.06 3.31
N GLY A 247 -1.56 0.03 3.88
CA GLY A 247 -2.24 -1.10 4.56
C GLY A 247 -3.28 -0.72 5.61
N VAL A 248 -2.95 0.21 6.52
CA VAL A 248 -3.88 0.65 7.60
C VAL A 248 -4.95 1.65 7.14
N LEU A 249 -4.82 2.22 5.93
CA LEU A 249 -5.80 3.11 5.31
C LEU A 249 -6.31 2.54 3.97
N HIS A 250 -6.24 1.22 3.78
CA HIS A 250 -6.50 0.61 2.48
C HIS A 250 -7.95 0.80 2.03
N ILE A 251 -8.92 0.89 2.95
CA ILE A 251 -10.34 1.09 2.61
C ILE A 251 -10.51 2.53 2.15
N TRP A 252 -10.04 3.51 2.93
CA TRP A 252 -10.08 4.92 2.52
C TRP A 252 -9.35 5.16 1.20
N TYR A 253 -8.19 4.54 1.00
CA TYR A 253 -7.42 4.65 -0.23
C TYR A 253 -8.22 4.09 -1.42
N ASN A 254 -8.78 2.88 -1.28
CA ASN A 254 -9.61 2.29 -2.32
C ASN A 254 -10.88 3.11 -2.57
N ASP A 255 -11.46 3.74 -1.54
CA ASP A 255 -12.59 4.66 -1.70
C ASP A 255 -12.21 5.84 -2.60
N GLN A 256 -11.00 6.41 -2.45
CA GLN A 256 -10.54 7.48 -3.33
C GLN A 256 -10.51 7.03 -4.79
N LEU A 257 -9.96 5.83 -5.06
CA LEU A 257 -9.93 5.28 -6.42
C LEU A 257 -11.33 5.01 -6.96
N CYS A 258 -12.24 4.53 -6.12
CA CYS A 258 -13.63 4.30 -6.50
C CYS A 258 -14.33 5.62 -6.84
N LEU A 259 -14.14 6.67 -6.04
CA LEU A 259 -14.71 7.98 -6.29
C LEU A 259 -14.18 8.60 -7.59
N ASP A 260 -12.87 8.50 -7.84
CA ASP A 260 -12.25 8.97 -9.08
C ASP A 260 -12.86 8.25 -10.31
N MET A 261 -13.12 6.94 -10.20
CA MET A 261 -13.77 6.14 -11.24
C MET A 261 -15.29 6.28 -11.32
N GLY A 262 -15.91 7.04 -10.41
CA GLY A 262 -17.38 7.19 -10.34
C GLY A 262 -18.12 5.94 -9.85
N CYS A 263 -17.44 5.05 -9.12
CA CYS A 263 -18.03 3.88 -8.46
C CYS A 263 -18.49 4.23 -7.04
N ASP A 264 -19.59 3.62 -6.55
CA ASP A 264 -19.88 3.64 -5.10
C ASP A 264 -18.68 3.02 -4.37
N PRO A 265 -18.09 3.61 -3.33
CA PRO A 265 -17.02 3.01 -2.53
C PRO A 265 -17.48 1.87 -1.58
N ARG A 266 -18.78 1.80 -1.27
CA ARG A 266 -19.32 0.80 -0.32
C ARG A 266 -19.34 -0.61 -0.92
N ARG A 267 -19.03 -1.62 -0.11
CA ARG A 267 -18.85 -3.03 -0.52
C ARG A 267 -19.64 -4.03 0.34
N LYS A 268 -20.32 -3.56 1.37
CA LYS A 268 -21.10 -4.34 2.33
C LYS A 268 -22.57 -3.94 2.20
N LYS A 269 -23.47 -4.81 2.68
CA LYS A 269 -24.91 -4.68 2.40
C LYS A 269 -25.59 -3.69 3.33
N SER A 270 -25.12 -3.59 4.57
CA SER A 270 -25.69 -2.74 5.60
C SER A 270 -24.68 -1.74 6.16
N PHE A 271 -25.18 -0.68 6.77
CA PHE A 271 -24.35 0.33 7.44
C PHE A 271 -23.45 -0.26 8.54
N LEU A 272 -23.96 -1.22 9.32
CA LEU A 272 -23.17 -1.86 10.38
C LEU A 272 -22.07 -2.75 9.82
N GLU A 273 -22.34 -3.47 8.72
CA GLU A 273 -21.32 -4.27 8.04
C GLU A 273 -20.28 -3.37 7.35
N GLU A 274 -20.67 -2.24 6.77
CA GLU A 274 -19.73 -1.23 6.26
C GLU A 274 -18.79 -0.78 7.39
N LEU A 275 -19.34 -0.51 8.58
CA LEU A 275 -18.57 0.05 9.68
C LEU A 275 -17.63 -0.96 10.34
N PHE A 276 -18.13 -2.17 10.64
CA PHE A 276 -17.41 -3.15 11.46
C PHE A 276 -16.98 -4.41 10.69
N GLY A 277 -17.51 -4.63 9.48
CA GLY A 277 -17.14 -5.77 8.65
C GLY A 277 -15.71 -5.68 8.15
N VAL A 278 -15.03 -6.82 8.10
CA VAL A 278 -13.67 -6.92 7.56
C VAL A 278 -13.68 -6.69 6.07
N TYR A 279 -12.87 -5.76 5.59
CA TYR A 279 -12.58 -5.54 4.18
C TYR A 279 -11.39 -6.38 3.74
N GLY A 280 -11.51 -6.94 2.54
CA GLY A 280 -10.42 -7.67 1.89
C GLY A 280 -10.54 -7.64 0.37
N PRO A 281 -9.61 -8.31 -0.34
CA PRO A 281 -9.59 -8.30 -1.80
C PRO A 281 -10.90 -8.73 -2.46
N GLY A 282 -11.58 -9.73 -1.90
CA GLY A 282 -12.83 -10.26 -2.44
C GLY A 282 -13.97 -9.24 -2.47
N ASP A 283 -13.94 -8.21 -1.62
CA ASP A 283 -14.95 -7.15 -1.63
C ASP A 283 -14.93 -6.32 -2.92
N TYR A 284 -13.78 -6.26 -3.61
CA TYR A 284 -13.58 -5.45 -4.81
C TYR A 284 -13.49 -6.28 -6.10
N ALA A 285 -13.79 -7.58 -6.04
CA ALA A 285 -13.69 -8.47 -7.19
C ALA A 285 -14.49 -7.95 -8.39
N ASP A 286 -15.73 -7.51 -8.13
CA ASP A 286 -16.66 -7.00 -9.14
C ASP A 286 -16.57 -5.48 -9.35
N LEU A 287 -15.48 -4.83 -8.92
CA LEU A 287 -15.28 -3.41 -9.13
C LEU A 287 -15.05 -3.13 -10.62
N HIS A 288 -16.10 -2.68 -11.29
CA HIS A 288 -16.08 -2.19 -12.66
C HIS A 288 -16.77 -0.82 -12.72
N PRO A 289 -16.12 0.20 -13.28
CA PRO A 289 -16.79 1.47 -13.59
C PRO A 289 -18.00 1.20 -14.47
N ALA A 290 -19.12 1.89 -14.20
CA ALA A 290 -20.31 1.74 -15.03
C ALA A 290 -19.94 2.02 -16.50
N PRO A 291 -20.38 1.19 -17.46
CA PRO A 291 -20.12 1.45 -18.86
C PRO A 291 -20.61 2.84 -19.17
N ARG A 292 -19.77 3.64 -19.85
CA ARG A 292 -20.17 4.96 -20.32
C ARG A 292 -21.49 4.79 -21.03
N LYS A 293 -22.47 5.63 -20.69
CA LYS A 293 -23.54 5.92 -21.64
C LYS A 293 -22.81 6.42 -22.87
N THR A 294 -22.58 5.53 -23.83
CA THR A 294 -22.19 5.91 -25.18
C THR A 294 -23.10 7.07 -25.48
N ARG A 295 -22.54 8.24 -25.82
CA ARG A 295 -23.34 9.36 -26.27
C ARG A 295 -24.13 8.78 -27.43
N SER A 296 -25.36 8.36 -27.13
CA SER A 296 -26.10 7.49 -28.02
C SER A 296 -26.21 8.28 -29.30
N THR A 297 -26.11 7.56 -30.40
CA THR A 297 -26.26 7.89 -31.82
C THR A 297 -27.44 8.83 -32.18
N LEU A 298 -28.11 9.42 -31.19
CA LEU A 298 -29.03 10.55 -31.26
C LEU A 298 -28.46 11.77 -32.00
N CYS A 299 -27.13 11.96 -32.05
CA CYS A 299 -26.55 12.97 -32.95
C CYS A 299 -26.45 12.51 -34.41
N LEU A 300 -26.32 11.20 -34.69
CA LEU A 300 -26.27 10.67 -36.05
C LEU A 300 -27.65 10.72 -36.74
N ASN A 301 -28.74 10.63 -35.98
CA ASN A 301 -30.08 10.84 -36.53
C ASN A 301 -30.46 12.31 -36.74
N LYS A 302 -29.75 13.27 -36.12
CA LYS A 302 -29.97 14.70 -36.43
C LYS A 302 -29.18 15.16 -37.66
N VAL A 303 -27.99 14.61 -37.90
CA VAL A 303 -27.19 14.99 -39.09
C VAL A 303 -27.74 14.33 -40.37
N THR A 304 -28.32 13.13 -40.28
CA THR A 304 -28.97 12.52 -41.46
C THR A 304 -30.30 13.18 -41.84
N ARG A 305 -30.99 13.84 -40.89
CA ARG A 305 -32.23 14.57 -41.22
C ARG A 305 -31.99 15.95 -41.83
N SER A 306 -30.85 16.59 -41.57
CA SER A 306 -30.56 17.91 -42.17
C SER A 306 -29.81 17.85 -43.50
N LYS A 307 -29.29 16.69 -43.92
CA LYS A 307 -28.62 16.54 -45.23
C LYS A 307 -29.54 16.08 -46.37
N ALA A 308 -30.83 15.86 -46.11
CA ALA A 308 -31.81 15.62 -47.16
C ALA A 308 -32.36 16.92 -47.78
N GLU A 309 -31.99 18.09 -47.26
CA GLU A 309 -32.41 19.40 -47.79
C GLU A 309 -31.17 20.29 -48.02
N GLY A 310 -30.88 20.60 -49.30
CA GLY A 310 -29.84 21.55 -49.72
C GLY A 310 -28.47 20.89 -49.94
N LYS A 311 -28.16 20.37 -51.14
CA LYS A 311 -27.55 21.05 -52.30
C LYS A 311 -26.26 21.84 -52.01
N ASP A 312 -25.28 21.51 -52.85
CA ASP A 312 -24.02 22.17 -53.17
C ASP A 312 -22.82 21.87 -52.25
N THR A 313 -22.08 20.86 -52.70
CA THR A 313 -20.72 20.46 -52.33
C THR A 313 -19.71 21.47 -52.87
N GLU A 314 -18.96 22.12 -51.99
CA GLU A 314 -17.64 22.65 -52.32
C GLU A 314 -16.58 21.90 -51.50
N ASP A 315 -15.67 21.27 -52.24
CA ASP A 315 -14.52 20.53 -51.75
C ASP A 315 -13.53 21.48 -51.07
N LEU A 316 -13.28 21.26 -49.77
CA LEU A 316 -12.18 21.90 -49.05
C LEU A 316 -11.11 20.86 -48.73
N THR A 317 -10.07 20.90 -49.56
CA THR A 317 -8.80 20.19 -49.37
C THR A 317 -8.00 20.87 -48.26
N PHE A 318 -7.69 20.13 -47.20
CA PHE A 318 -6.85 20.61 -46.10
C PHE A 318 -5.38 20.21 -46.34
N TYR A 319 -4.50 21.22 -46.25
CA TYR A 319 -3.06 21.04 -45.97
C TYR A 319 -2.85 20.69 -44.50
#